data_AF-A0A7C2X619-F1
#
_entry.id   AF-A0A7C2X619-F1
#
_cell.length_a   1.000
_cell.length_b   1.000
_cell.length_c   1.000
_cell.angle_alpha   90.00
_cell.angle_beta   90.00
_cell.angle_gamma   90.00
#
_symmetry.space_group_name_H-M   'P 1'
#
loop_
_entity.id
_entity.type
_entity.pdbx_description
1 polymer ?
#
loop_
_entity_poly.entity_id
_entity_poly.type
_entity_poly.pdbx_seq_one_letter_code
_entity_poly.pdbx_strand_id
1 'polypeptide(L)'
;MPYLRAWYERYMDHGFEIIGVHTPEFKFARDPGQVKAAVGRLGIRWPVILDNDQAVWTAYANRYWPTIYLVDGSGYMRYRHVGEGAYTKSEGAVQSLLKELNPNLELPALLSPMSPEDAPDAVCSSTTPELHIDALGNAQLPSEEQLNLTLPVDRLDGHFYLEGTWRVIDDGLTLESEEGTITMPYHAASVSAVLSPSADPVLLSYRKDDPVHIIVTQDGRPLHHASFGEDVFLAQGQAKIRIDAPRLYTLIQHPDVQKKELCLTINDPGFSFYAFSFGSCLATSRDNQTKE
;
A
#
# COMPACT_ATOMS: atom_id res chain seq x y z
N MET A 1 -2.94 -9.08 1.95
CA MET A 1 -4.39 -9.44 1.97
C MET A 1 -4.74 -10.82 1.42
N PRO A 2 -4.21 -11.27 0.26
CA PRO A 2 -4.56 -12.57 -0.33
C PRO A 2 -4.42 -13.77 0.62
N TYR A 3 -3.33 -13.81 1.40
CA TYR A 3 -3.10 -14.83 2.41
C TYR A 3 -4.19 -14.92 3.47
N LEU A 4 -4.63 -13.80 4.03
CA LEU A 4 -5.67 -13.78 5.07
C LEU A 4 -7.00 -14.34 4.55
N ARG A 5 -7.35 -14.04 3.28
CA ARG A 5 -8.53 -14.63 2.63
C ARG A 5 -8.41 -16.14 2.48
N ALA A 6 -7.27 -16.60 1.98
CA ALA A 6 -7.04 -18.03 1.80
C ALA A 6 -7.04 -18.77 3.15
N TRP A 7 -6.45 -18.20 4.22
CA TRP A 7 -6.50 -18.80 5.55
C TRP A 7 -7.91 -18.82 6.13
N TYR A 8 -8.66 -17.71 6.00
CA TYR A 8 -10.03 -17.66 6.48
C TYR A 8 -10.88 -18.75 5.80
N GLU A 9 -10.79 -18.85 4.47
CA GLU A 9 -11.45 -19.88 3.68
C GLU A 9 -11.09 -21.31 4.10
N ARG A 10 -9.81 -21.57 4.34
CA ARG A 10 -9.32 -22.91 4.66
C ARG A 10 -9.64 -23.35 6.08
N TYR A 11 -9.82 -22.41 7.01
CA TYR A 11 -9.79 -22.72 8.44
C TYR A 11 -11.02 -22.27 9.23
N MET A 12 -11.90 -21.42 8.68
CA MET A 12 -13.04 -20.87 9.43
C MET A 12 -13.97 -21.93 10.03
N ASP A 13 -14.20 -23.05 9.31
CA ASP A 13 -15.03 -24.17 9.78
C ASP A 13 -14.34 -25.05 10.84
N HIS A 14 -13.09 -24.73 11.20
CA HIS A 14 -12.27 -25.49 12.14
C HIS A 14 -12.00 -24.73 13.45
N GLY A 15 -12.70 -23.62 13.70
CA GLY A 15 -12.52 -22.80 14.90
C GLY A 15 -11.52 -21.66 14.73
N PHE A 16 -11.15 -21.32 13.49
CA PHE A 16 -10.38 -20.11 13.18
C PHE A 16 -11.31 -18.93 12.91
N GLU A 17 -11.03 -17.78 13.51
CA GLU A 17 -11.72 -16.52 13.20
C GLU A 17 -10.68 -15.42 13.03
N ILE A 18 -10.95 -14.49 12.11
CA ILE A 18 -10.15 -13.28 11.97
C ILE A 18 -11.00 -12.11 12.48
N ILE A 19 -10.38 -11.20 13.23
CA ILE A 19 -10.98 -9.89 13.51
C ILE A 19 -10.06 -8.85 12.90
N GLY A 20 -10.54 -8.18 11.86
CA GLY A 20 -9.81 -7.07 11.24
C GLY A 20 -9.94 -5.83 12.11
N VAL A 21 -8.85 -5.38 12.73
CA VAL A 21 -8.83 -4.11 13.46
C VAL A 21 -8.33 -3.04 12.51
N HIS A 22 -9.25 -2.23 11.95
CA HIS A 22 -8.90 -1.10 11.09
C HIS A 22 -8.60 0.11 11.97
N THR A 23 -7.32 0.29 12.30
CA THR A 23 -6.82 1.52 12.91
C THR A 23 -6.39 2.46 11.78
N PRO A 24 -7.03 3.63 11.60
CA PRO A 24 -6.77 4.50 10.47
C PRO A 24 -5.45 5.27 10.61
N GLU A 25 -4.69 5.29 9.53
CA GLU A 25 -3.50 6.13 9.38
C GLU A 25 -3.86 7.54 8.90
N PHE A 26 -4.75 7.63 7.92
CA PHE A 26 -5.20 8.89 7.32
C PHE A 26 -6.61 9.27 7.79
N LYS A 27 -6.92 10.57 7.81
CA LYS A 27 -8.24 11.10 8.18
C LYS A 27 -9.38 10.53 7.33
N PHE A 28 -9.19 10.39 6.01
CA PHE A 28 -10.21 9.78 5.15
C PHE A 28 -10.50 8.32 5.52
N ALA A 29 -9.53 7.62 6.10
CA ALA A 29 -9.67 6.23 6.51
C ALA A 29 -10.48 6.07 7.80
N ARG A 30 -10.89 7.18 8.44
CA ARG A 30 -11.83 7.19 9.58
C ARG A 30 -13.29 7.06 9.15
N ASP A 31 -13.59 7.32 7.87
CA ASP A 31 -14.95 7.30 7.35
C ASP A 31 -15.48 5.85 7.23
N PRO A 32 -16.59 5.50 7.89
CA PRO A 32 -17.16 4.16 7.83
C PRO A 32 -17.57 3.73 6.42
N GLY A 33 -18.00 4.67 5.56
CA GLY A 33 -18.38 4.40 4.18
C GLY A 33 -17.17 3.98 3.34
N GLN A 34 -16.05 4.69 3.48
CA GLN A 34 -14.79 4.38 2.81
C GLN A 34 -14.22 3.03 3.27
N VAL A 35 -14.24 2.75 4.58
CA VAL A 35 -13.79 1.46 5.12
C VAL A 35 -14.69 0.33 4.63
N LYS A 36 -16.01 0.51 4.64
CA LYS A 36 -16.95 -0.48 4.11
C LYS A 36 -16.75 -0.74 2.61
N ALA A 37 -16.49 0.31 1.82
CA ALA A 37 -16.18 0.16 0.40
C ALA A 37 -14.87 -0.62 0.18
N ALA A 38 -13.84 -0.35 1.00
CA ALA A 38 -12.58 -1.09 0.96
C ALA A 38 -12.76 -2.56 1.36
N VAL A 39 -13.53 -2.85 2.42
CA VAL A 39 -13.90 -4.22 2.84
C VAL A 39 -14.54 -5.00 1.68
N GLY A 40 -15.50 -4.38 0.99
CA GLY A 40 -16.14 -4.99 -0.18
C GLY A 40 -15.16 -5.21 -1.34
N ARG A 41 -14.38 -4.18 -1.71
CA ARG A 41 -13.39 -4.26 -2.81
C ARG A 41 -12.32 -5.32 -2.56
N LEU A 42 -11.86 -5.45 -1.32
CA LEU A 42 -10.81 -6.40 -0.93
C LEU A 42 -11.35 -7.82 -0.67
N GLY A 43 -12.67 -8.04 -0.74
CA GLY A 43 -13.29 -9.34 -0.50
C GLY A 43 -13.11 -9.84 0.94
N ILE A 44 -13.12 -8.92 1.92
CA ILE A 44 -13.01 -9.25 3.34
C ILE A 44 -14.33 -9.83 3.82
N ARG A 45 -14.30 -11.05 4.38
CA ARG A 45 -15.50 -11.78 4.84
C ARG A 45 -15.60 -11.95 6.34
N TRP A 46 -14.53 -11.60 7.06
CA TRP A 46 -14.50 -11.62 8.52
C TRP A 46 -14.95 -10.28 9.12
N PRO A 47 -15.32 -10.24 10.40
CA PRO A 47 -15.66 -9.01 11.10
C PRO A 47 -14.53 -7.96 11.07
N VAL A 48 -14.90 -6.70 10.86
CA VAL A 48 -13.98 -5.56 10.89
C VAL A 48 -14.44 -4.54 11.92
N ILE A 49 -13.53 -4.20 12.83
CA ILE A 49 -13.71 -3.14 13.83
C ILE A 49 -13.05 -1.88 13.31
N LEU A 50 -13.77 -0.75 13.40
CA LEU A 50 -13.25 0.58 13.11
C LEU A 50 -12.65 1.17 14.38
N ASP A 51 -11.33 1.13 14.52
CA ASP A 51 -10.58 1.58 15.70
C ASP A 51 -10.14 3.06 15.56
N ASN A 52 -11.11 3.93 15.29
CA ASN A 52 -10.88 5.36 15.03
C ASN A 52 -10.20 6.08 16.20
N ASP A 53 -10.44 5.66 17.43
CA ASP A 53 -9.87 6.26 18.62
C ASP A 53 -8.60 5.54 19.09
N GLN A 54 -8.08 4.60 18.28
CA GLN A 54 -6.87 3.82 18.55
C GLN A 54 -6.91 3.08 19.89
N ALA A 55 -8.10 2.72 20.37
CA ALA A 55 -8.31 2.08 21.65
C ALA A 55 -7.75 0.65 21.65
N VAL A 56 -8.04 -0.12 20.59
CA VAL A 56 -7.52 -1.48 20.44
C VAL A 56 -6.02 -1.44 20.15
N TRP A 57 -5.59 -0.55 19.24
CA TRP A 57 -4.18 -0.32 18.93
C TRP A 57 -3.34 -0.07 20.19
N THR A 58 -3.81 0.85 21.04
CA THR A 58 -3.15 1.21 22.29
C THR A 58 -3.18 0.06 23.30
N ALA A 59 -4.31 -0.62 23.45
CA ALA A 59 -4.45 -1.76 24.34
C ALA A 59 -3.50 -2.91 23.99
N TYR A 60 -3.20 -3.10 22.70
CA TYR A 60 -2.25 -4.10 22.20
C TYR A 60 -0.80 -3.61 22.16
N ALA A 61 -0.54 -2.38 22.63
CA ALA A 61 0.74 -1.69 22.54
C ALA A 61 1.35 -1.78 21.12
N ASN A 62 0.49 -1.68 20.10
CA ASN A 62 0.92 -1.79 18.72
C ASN A 62 1.59 -0.49 18.26
N ARG A 63 2.47 -0.60 17.26
CA ARG A 63 3.23 0.54 16.71
C ARG A 63 3.40 0.50 15.20
N TYR A 64 2.90 -0.56 14.55
CA TYR A 64 3.22 -0.83 13.15
C TYR A 64 2.03 -1.43 12.43
N TRP A 65 1.83 -0.99 11.19
CA TRP A 65 1.00 -1.67 10.20
C TRP A 65 1.88 -2.50 9.24
N PRO A 66 1.39 -3.65 8.75
CA PRO A 66 0.40 -4.51 9.40
C PRO A 66 1.00 -5.20 10.65
N THR A 67 0.15 -5.68 11.55
CA THR A 67 0.56 -6.56 12.66
C THR A 67 -0.48 -7.66 12.85
N ILE A 68 -0.03 -8.91 12.95
CA ILE A 68 -0.87 -10.09 13.22
C ILE A 68 -0.64 -10.51 14.67
N TYR A 69 -1.73 -10.76 15.39
CA TYR A 69 -1.73 -11.41 16.70
C TYR A 69 -2.56 -12.69 16.60
N LEU A 70 -2.02 -13.83 17.02
CA LEU A 70 -2.82 -15.05 17.18
C LEU A 70 -3.11 -15.29 18.65
N VAL A 71 -4.38 -15.55 18.92
CA VAL A 71 -4.93 -15.82 20.24
C VAL A 71 -5.50 -17.24 20.21
N ASP A 72 -5.21 -18.06 21.23
CA ASP A 72 -5.73 -19.43 21.32
C ASP A 72 -7.15 -19.49 21.90
N GLY A 73 -7.73 -20.70 21.92
CA GLY A 73 -9.08 -20.93 22.45
C GLY A 73 -9.26 -20.64 23.94
N SER A 74 -8.18 -20.40 24.68
CA SER A 74 -8.22 -19.96 26.08
C SER A 74 -8.04 -18.45 26.24
N GLY A 75 -7.89 -17.71 25.14
CA GLY A 75 -7.74 -16.25 25.13
C GLY A 75 -6.29 -15.78 25.33
N TYR A 76 -5.29 -16.66 25.26
CA TYR A 76 -3.89 -16.26 25.40
C TYR A 76 -3.27 -15.91 24.06
N MET A 77 -2.46 -14.85 24.02
CA MET A 77 -1.66 -14.49 22.86
C MET A 77 -0.51 -15.49 22.70
N ARG A 78 -0.45 -16.16 21.55
CA ARG A 78 0.53 -17.23 21.25
C ARG A 78 1.52 -16.86 20.16
N TYR A 79 1.18 -15.86 19.35
CA TYR A 79 2.00 -15.41 18.25
C TYR A 79 1.78 -13.93 17.99
N ARG A 80 2.86 -13.25 17.59
CA ARG A 80 2.83 -11.89 17.07
C ARG A 80 3.77 -11.80 15.87
N HIS A 81 3.30 -11.19 14.80
CA HIS A 81 4.13 -10.81 13.66
C HIS A 81 3.90 -9.33 13.33
N VAL A 82 4.99 -8.61 13.17
CA VAL A 82 5.01 -7.19 12.84
C VAL A 82 5.56 -7.04 11.42
N GLY A 83 4.91 -6.20 10.62
CA GLY A 83 5.26 -5.97 9.23
C GLY A 83 4.60 -6.95 8.27
N GLU A 84 4.85 -6.73 6.98
CA GLU A 84 4.43 -7.63 5.91
C GLU A 84 5.34 -8.86 5.81
N GLY A 85 4.78 -9.98 5.37
CA GLY A 85 5.50 -11.23 5.12
C GLY A 85 5.31 -12.30 6.19
N ALA A 86 6.33 -13.17 6.33
CA ALA A 86 6.33 -14.34 7.21
C ALA A 86 5.05 -15.22 7.11
N TYR A 87 4.43 -15.27 5.93
CA TYR A 87 3.13 -15.90 5.73
C TYR A 87 3.16 -17.40 6.06
N THR A 88 4.17 -18.14 5.58
CA THR A 88 4.34 -19.56 5.88
C THR A 88 4.45 -19.82 7.40
N LYS A 89 5.19 -18.97 8.11
CA LYS A 89 5.37 -19.07 9.56
C LYS A 89 4.07 -18.76 10.31
N SER A 90 3.36 -17.72 9.87
CA SER A 90 2.08 -17.30 10.44
C SER A 90 1.01 -18.37 10.25
N GLU A 91 0.89 -18.96 9.04
CA GLU A 91 -0.03 -20.07 8.77
C GLU A 91 0.31 -21.31 9.59
N GLY A 92 1.60 -21.66 9.72
CA GLY A 92 2.03 -22.76 10.56
C GLY A 92 1.62 -22.58 12.03
N ALA A 93 1.67 -21.34 12.54
CA ALA A 93 1.17 -21.02 13.87
C ALA A 93 -0.36 -21.19 13.98
N VAL A 94 -1.12 -20.76 12.96
CA VAL A 94 -2.58 -21.00 12.88
C VAL A 94 -2.87 -22.51 12.92
N GLN A 95 -2.23 -23.30 12.04
CA GLN A 95 -2.45 -24.75 11.99
C GLN A 95 -2.08 -25.45 13.31
N SER A 96 -1.02 -24.99 13.99
CA SER A 96 -0.61 -25.53 15.28
C SER A 96 -1.68 -25.31 16.34
N LEU A 97 -2.24 -24.10 16.43
CA LEU A 97 -3.32 -23.79 17.38
C LEU A 97 -4.62 -24.54 17.06
N LEU A 98 -4.93 -24.74 15.77
CA LEU A 98 -6.08 -25.56 15.38
C LEU A 98 -5.92 -27.03 15.78
N LYS A 99 -4.70 -27.57 15.70
CA LYS A 99 -4.41 -28.93 16.20
C LYS A 99 -4.46 -29.03 17.73
N GLU A 100 -4.15 -27.96 18.46
CA GLU A 100 -4.36 -27.92 19.92
C GLU A 100 -5.86 -28.03 20.26
N LEU A 101 -6.74 -27.41 19.47
CA LEU A 101 -8.20 -27.52 19.64
C LEU A 101 -8.74 -28.90 19.25
N ASN A 102 -8.23 -29.47 18.16
CA ASN A 102 -8.60 -30.80 17.69
C ASN A 102 -7.36 -31.56 17.16
N PRO A 103 -6.76 -32.45 17.96
CA PRO A 103 -5.55 -33.19 17.58
C PRO A 103 -5.72 -34.10 16.34
N ASN A 104 -6.95 -34.48 16.02
CA ASN A 104 -7.26 -35.34 14.88
C ASN A 104 -7.66 -34.54 13.63
N LEU A 105 -7.54 -33.21 13.66
CA LEU A 105 -7.86 -32.36 12.51
C LEU A 105 -6.81 -32.57 11.40
N GLU A 106 -7.26 -33.09 10.28
CA GLU A 106 -6.48 -33.17 9.05
C GLU A 106 -6.42 -31.78 8.40
N LEU A 107 -5.21 -31.21 8.32
CA LEU A 107 -4.99 -29.88 7.78
C LEU A 107 -4.26 -29.95 6.44
N PRO A 108 -4.64 -29.13 5.46
CA PRO A 108 -3.93 -29.05 4.17
C PRO A 108 -2.49 -28.56 4.33
N ALA A 109 -1.63 -28.85 3.37
CA ALA A 109 -0.26 -28.30 3.33
C ALA A 109 -0.28 -26.76 3.32
N LEU A 110 0.71 -26.13 3.95
CA LEU A 110 0.83 -24.66 3.98
C LEU A 110 0.80 -24.06 2.57
N LEU A 111 0.25 -22.86 2.45
CA LEU A 111 0.19 -22.13 1.18
C LEU A 111 1.61 -21.90 0.65
N SER A 112 1.76 -22.11 -0.65
CA SER A 112 2.94 -21.65 -1.37
C SER A 112 2.98 -20.11 -1.40
N PRO A 113 4.17 -19.50 -1.55
CA PRO A 113 4.31 -18.08 -1.83
C PRO A 113 3.36 -17.61 -2.94
N MET A 114 2.58 -16.55 -2.70
CA MET A 114 1.65 -15.98 -3.68
C MET A 114 2.33 -14.90 -4.52
N SER A 115 3.38 -14.27 -3.98
CA SER A 115 4.25 -13.35 -4.69
C SER A 115 5.73 -13.80 -4.61
N PRO A 116 6.58 -13.37 -5.56
CA PRO A 116 8.02 -13.62 -5.50
C PRO A 116 8.68 -13.07 -4.23
N GLU A 117 8.23 -11.92 -3.70
CA GLU A 117 8.73 -11.37 -2.43
C GLU A 117 8.49 -12.27 -1.21
N ASP A 118 7.52 -13.19 -1.28
CA ASP A 118 7.15 -14.08 -0.18
C ASP A 118 7.95 -15.38 -0.15
N ALA A 119 8.82 -15.57 -1.15
CA ALA A 119 9.64 -16.75 -1.24
C ALA A 119 10.59 -16.86 -0.03
N PRO A 120 10.84 -18.07 0.51
CA PRO A 120 11.76 -18.25 1.64
C PRO A 120 13.19 -17.77 1.37
N ASP A 121 13.60 -17.72 0.10
CA ASP A 121 14.89 -17.23 -0.40
C ASP A 121 14.81 -15.81 -0.97
N ALA A 122 13.71 -15.08 -0.75
CA ALA A 122 13.62 -13.68 -1.13
C ALA A 122 14.67 -12.84 -0.39
N VAL A 123 15.34 -11.96 -1.13
CA VAL A 123 16.34 -11.04 -0.59
C VAL A 123 15.76 -9.63 -0.66
N CYS A 124 15.69 -8.97 0.49
CA CYS A 124 15.24 -7.59 0.60
C CYS A 124 16.45 -6.66 0.72
N SER A 125 16.42 -5.56 -0.03
CA SER A 125 17.46 -4.52 0.02
C SER A 125 16.94 -3.24 0.69
N SER A 126 17.82 -2.37 1.14
CA SER A 126 17.41 -1.05 1.62
C SER A 126 16.81 -0.22 0.49
N THR A 127 15.63 0.36 0.70
CA THR A 127 14.95 1.26 -0.24
C THR A 127 14.94 2.70 0.24
N THR A 128 14.46 3.60 -0.62
CA THR A 128 13.86 4.86 -0.19
C THR A 128 12.87 4.59 0.97
N PRO A 129 12.93 5.35 2.07
CA PRO A 129 11.94 5.24 3.15
C PRO A 129 10.57 5.70 2.67
N GLU A 130 9.51 5.33 3.38
CA GLU A 130 8.17 5.88 3.11
C GLU A 130 8.19 7.40 3.16
N LEU A 131 7.57 8.04 2.17
CA LEU A 131 7.53 9.50 2.05
C LEU A 131 6.12 9.99 2.36
N HIS A 132 5.97 10.68 3.49
CA HIS A 132 4.78 11.46 3.83
C HIS A 132 5.02 12.94 3.54
N ILE A 133 4.05 13.79 3.86
CA ILE A 133 4.07 15.23 3.53
C ILE A 133 5.35 15.96 3.98
N ASP A 134 5.99 15.48 5.05
CA ASP A 134 7.22 16.04 5.63
C ASP A 134 8.46 15.80 4.78
N ALA A 135 8.40 14.89 3.81
CA ALA A 135 9.44 14.65 2.81
C ALA A 135 9.35 15.58 1.59
N LEU A 136 8.50 16.62 1.62
CA LEU A 136 8.40 17.61 0.54
C LEU A 136 9.73 18.39 0.41
N GLY A 137 10.40 18.23 -0.73
CA GLY A 137 11.76 18.72 -0.95
C GLY A 137 11.87 20.16 -1.48
N ASN A 138 10.77 20.80 -1.87
CA ASN A 138 10.75 22.18 -2.38
C ASN A 138 9.85 23.15 -1.60
N ALA A 139 9.43 22.80 -0.38
CA ALA A 139 8.82 23.70 0.58
C ALA A 139 9.01 23.21 2.03
N GLN A 140 8.95 24.12 3.00
CA GLN A 140 9.01 23.79 4.43
C GLN A 140 7.60 23.77 5.01
N LEU A 141 7.18 22.69 5.67
CA LEU A 141 5.89 22.63 6.38
C LEU A 141 6.06 22.93 7.89
N PRO A 142 5.10 23.59 8.56
CA PRO A 142 3.94 24.30 8.01
C PRO A 142 4.33 25.75 7.63
N SER A 143 4.41 26.08 6.35
CA SER A 143 4.66 27.47 5.91
C SER A 143 3.36 28.20 5.57
N GLU A 144 2.48 27.59 4.78
CA GLU A 144 1.24 28.19 4.23
C GLU A 144 0.21 27.07 3.96
N GLU A 145 -1.10 27.38 4.01
CA GLU A 145 -2.14 26.41 3.60
C GLU A 145 -2.09 26.15 2.09
N GLN A 146 -1.71 27.14 1.28
CA GLN A 146 -1.57 27.04 -0.17
C GLN A 146 -0.11 27.30 -0.56
N LEU A 147 0.43 26.47 -1.45
CA LEU A 147 1.83 26.45 -1.88
C LEU A 147 1.88 26.58 -3.41
N ASN A 148 2.60 27.58 -3.91
CA ASN A 148 2.88 27.73 -5.35
C ASN A 148 4.31 27.25 -5.63
N LEU A 149 4.43 26.10 -6.30
CA LEU A 149 5.67 25.35 -6.37
C LEU A 149 6.16 25.17 -7.81
N THR A 150 7.49 25.16 -7.95
CA THR A 150 8.19 24.87 -9.20
C THR A 150 9.22 23.77 -8.95
N LEU A 151 9.48 22.92 -9.95
CA LEU A 151 10.46 21.85 -9.79
C LEU A 151 11.89 22.40 -9.71
N PRO A 152 12.66 22.08 -8.66
CA PRO A 152 14.07 22.40 -8.60
C PRO A 152 14.86 21.51 -9.57
N VAL A 153 16.01 21.98 -10.03
CA VAL A 153 16.93 21.21 -10.88
C VAL A 153 17.48 20.01 -10.10
N ASP A 154 17.93 20.25 -8.87
CA ASP A 154 18.48 19.21 -8.00
C ASP A 154 17.36 18.57 -7.17
N ARG A 155 17.28 17.24 -7.25
CA ARG A 155 16.30 16.42 -6.52
C ARG A 155 17.01 15.25 -5.88
N LEU A 156 16.70 15.00 -4.61
CA LEU A 156 17.36 14.01 -3.76
C LEU A 156 16.43 12.83 -3.49
N ASP A 157 17.02 11.64 -3.36
CA ASP A 157 16.34 10.48 -2.79
C ASP A 157 15.87 10.78 -1.35
N GLY A 158 14.78 10.15 -0.92
CA GLY A 158 14.13 10.44 0.34
C GLY A 158 13.25 11.69 0.33
N HIS A 159 13.02 12.31 -0.84
CA HIS A 159 12.16 13.48 -1.00
C HIS A 159 11.32 13.37 -2.27
N PHE A 160 10.17 14.05 -2.26
CA PHE A 160 9.37 14.28 -3.45
C PHE A 160 9.20 15.78 -3.69
N TYR A 161 8.89 16.15 -4.93
CA TYR A 161 8.90 17.52 -5.41
C TYR A 161 7.64 17.79 -6.20
N LEU A 162 7.07 18.98 -6.03
CA LEU A 162 5.81 19.35 -6.65
C LEU A 162 5.98 20.49 -7.65
N GLU A 163 5.14 20.50 -8.68
CA GLU A 163 4.89 21.64 -9.55
C GLU A 163 3.41 22.00 -9.52
N GLY A 164 3.09 23.29 -9.58
CA GLY A 164 1.71 23.81 -9.57
C GLY A 164 1.32 24.40 -8.22
N THR A 165 0.02 24.66 -8.05
CA THR A 165 -0.56 25.20 -6.81
C THR A 165 -1.18 24.06 -6.02
N TRP A 166 -0.69 23.85 -4.81
CA TRP A 166 -1.09 22.76 -3.92
C TRP A 166 -1.56 23.29 -2.57
N ARG A 167 -2.59 22.69 -2.00
CA ARG A 167 -3.06 22.97 -0.64
C ARG A 167 -2.63 21.87 0.32
N VAL A 168 -2.05 22.25 1.46
CA VAL A 168 -1.79 21.34 2.57
C VAL A 168 -3.11 21.01 3.25
N ILE A 169 -3.40 19.72 3.40
CA ILE A 169 -4.52 19.19 4.19
C ILE A 169 -3.97 18.34 5.34
N ASP A 170 -4.83 17.80 6.21
CA ASP A 170 -4.41 17.17 7.48
C ASP A 170 -3.22 16.20 7.31
N ASP A 171 -3.33 15.22 6.40
CA ASP A 171 -2.32 14.18 6.19
C ASP A 171 -1.79 14.13 4.74
N GLY A 172 -1.99 15.19 3.95
CA GLY A 172 -1.76 15.15 2.51
C GLY A 172 -1.68 16.50 1.82
N LEU A 173 -1.67 16.45 0.49
CA LEU A 173 -1.57 17.60 -0.40
C LEU A 173 -2.64 17.48 -1.49
N THR A 174 -3.38 18.55 -1.73
CA THR A 174 -4.43 18.60 -2.76
C THR A 174 -4.07 19.58 -3.87
N LEU A 175 -4.16 19.14 -5.12
CA LEU A 175 -3.91 19.99 -6.28
C LEU A 175 -5.04 21.03 -6.43
N GLU A 176 -4.70 22.29 -6.61
CA GLU A 176 -5.66 23.38 -6.85
C GLU A 176 -5.56 24.00 -8.25
N SER A 177 -4.36 24.00 -8.84
CA SER A 177 -4.17 24.42 -10.23
C SER A 177 -4.72 23.37 -11.21
N GLU A 178 -5.02 23.80 -12.44
CA GLU A 178 -5.52 22.92 -13.51
C GLU A 178 -4.55 21.79 -13.87
N GLU A 179 -3.26 22.02 -13.66
CA GLU A 179 -2.21 21.03 -13.86
C GLU A 179 -1.22 21.08 -12.67
N GLY A 180 -0.68 19.93 -12.32
CA GLY A 180 0.41 19.81 -11.37
C GLY A 180 1.17 18.51 -11.54
N THR A 181 2.38 18.45 -11.00
CA THR A 181 3.21 17.26 -11.06
C THR A 181 3.72 16.85 -9.68
N ILE A 182 3.95 15.55 -9.51
CA ILE A 182 4.67 14.97 -8.39
C ILE A 182 5.87 14.21 -8.95
N THR A 183 7.08 14.69 -8.68
CA THR A 183 8.34 14.11 -9.15
C THR A 183 9.15 13.60 -7.97
N MET A 184 9.71 12.40 -8.09
CA MET A 184 10.41 11.74 -6.99
C MET A 184 11.52 10.82 -7.52
N PRO A 185 12.80 11.13 -7.22
CA PRO A 185 13.88 10.16 -7.29
C PRO A 185 13.64 9.06 -6.25
N TYR A 186 13.84 7.79 -6.63
CA TYR A 186 13.65 6.66 -5.74
C TYR A 186 14.65 5.54 -6.00
N HIS A 187 14.81 4.68 -4.99
CA HIS A 187 15.60 3.47 -5.00
C HIS A 187 14.74 2.31 -4.49
N ALA A 188 14.13 1.54 -5.40
CA ALA A 188 13.22 0.45 -5.07
C ALA A 188 13.00 -0.50 -6.25
N ALA A 189 12.45 -1.68 -5.99
CA ALA A 189 11.91 -2.57 -7.02
C ALA A 189 10.43 -2.26 -7.31
N SER A 190 9.65 -1.89 -6.30
CA SER A 190 8.26 -1.46 -6.48
C SER A 190 7.99 -0.11 -5.84
N VAL A 191 7.06 0.64 -6.44
CA VAL A 191 6.60 1.94 -5.94
C VAL A 191 5.08 1.94 -5.89
N SER A 192 4.53 2.26 -4.74
CA SER A 192 3.10 2.47 -4.54
C SER A 192 2.83 3.86 -3.96
N ALA A 193 1.64 4.39 -4.17
CA ALA A 193 1.24 5.69 -3.63
C ALA A 193 -0.17 5.63 -3.04
N VAL A 194 -0.38 6.33 -1.93
CA VAL A 194 -1.71 6.56 -1.36
C VAL A 194 -2.29 7.81 -2.00
N LEU A 195 -3.28 7.59 -2.86
CA LEU A 195 -3.88 8.63 -3.71
C LEU A 195 -5.39 8.65 -3.51
N SER A 196 -6.00 9.82 -3.72
CA SER A 196 -7.45 10.01 -3.68
C SER A 196 -7.91 10.90 -4.84
N PRO A 197 -9.07 10.62 -5.47
CA PRO A 197 -9.60 11.51 -6.49
C PRO A 197 -10.10 12.84 -5.91
N SER A 198 -10.36 12.88 -4.59
CA SER A 198 -10.63 14.12 -3.86
C SER A 198 -10.35 14.02 -2.37
N ALA A 199 -9.95 15.12 -1.74
CA ALA A 199 -10.01 15.27 -0.28
C ALA A 199 -11.43 15.54 0.24
N ASP A 200 -12.36 15.98 -0.62
CA ASP A 200 -13.73 16.28 -0.24
C ASP A 200 -14.58 14.99 -0.21
N PRO A 201 -15.10 14.56 0.96
CA PRO A 201 -15.92 13.37 1.07
C PRO A 201 -17.20 13.40 0.22
N VAL A 202 -17.75 14.60 -0.02
CA VAL A 202 -18.92 14.77 -0.88
C VAL A 202 -18.56 14.47 -2.33
N LEU A 203 -17.45 15.05 -2.83
CA LEU A 203 -16.98 14.79 -4.19
C LEU A 203 -16.60 13.33 -4.40
N LEU A 204 -16.02 12.67 -3.39
CA LEU A 204 -15.70 11.23 -3.46
C LEU A 204 -16.92 10.37 -3.83
N SER A 205 -18.12 10.73 -3.37
CA SER A 205 -19.35 10.00 -3.69
C SER A 205 -19.78 10.12 -5.16
N TYR A 206 -19.43 11.23 -5.83
CA TYR A 206 -19.74 11.48 -7.25
C TYR A 206 -18.63 11.00 -8.20
N ARG A 207 -17.37 11.00 -7.75
CA ARG A 207 -16.18 10.63 -8.55
C ARG A 207 -16.12 9.15 -8.94
N LYS A 208 -17.01 8.29 -8.43
CA LYS A 208 -17.06 6.87 -8.83
C LYS A 208 -17.29 6.70 -10.34
N ASP A 209 -18.11 7.58 -10.92
CA ASP A 209 -18.45 7.56 -12.34
C ASP A 209 -17.55 8.48 -13.19
N ASP A 210 -16.70 9.28 -12.54
CA ASP A 210 -15.76 10.21 -13.16
C ASP A 210 -14.39 10.19 -12.44
N PRO A 211 -13.58 9.14 -12.68
CA PRO A 211 -12.31 8.94 -12.00
C PRO A 211 -11.21 9.86 -12.54
N VAL A 212 -10.28 10.24 -11.66
CA VAL A 212 -9.10 11.02 -12.04
C VAL A 212 -8.12 10.12 -12.79
N HIS A 213 -7.61 10.59 -13.93
CA HIS A 213 -6.59 9.87 -14.69
C HIS A 213 -5.25 10.60 -14.57
N ILE A 214 -4.22 9.88 -14.17
CA ILE A 214 -2.86 10.41 -13.97
C ILE A 214 -1.93 9.76 -14.98
N ILE A 215 -1.06 10.56 -15.59
CA ILE A 215 -0.03 10.03 -16.49
C ILE A 215 1.22 9.70 -15.67
N VAL A 216 1.82 8.55 -15.96
CA VAL A 216 3.04 8.07 -15.29
C VAL A 216 4.20 8.07 -16.28
N THR A 217 5.29 8.70 -15.89
CA THR A 217 6.55 8.69 -16.65
C THR A 217 7.71 8.33 -15.75
N GLN A 218 8.79 7.83 -16.34
CA GLN A 218 10.01 7.47 -15.62
C GLN A 218 11.23 7.98 -16.38
N ASP A 219 12.17 8.61 -15.67
CA ASP A 219 13.38 9.22 -16.22
C ASP A 219 13.08 10.16 -17.42
N GLY A 220 11.98 10.93 -17.34
CA GLY A 220 11.52 11.84 -18.40
C GLY A 220 11.00 11.15 -19.66
N ARG A 221 10.71 9.84 -19.62
CA ARG A 221 10.22 9.03 -20.75
C ARG A 221 8.90 8.34 -20.40
N PRO A 222 8.08 7.97 -21.41
CA PRO A 222 6.93 7.11 -21.18
C PRO A 222 7.33 5.84 -20.45
N LEU A 223 6.55 5.46 -19.42
CA LEU A 223 6.83 4.26 -18.64
C LEU A 223 6.78 3.02 -19.54
N HIS A 224 7.79 2.16 -19.44
CA HIS A 224 7.85 0.92 -20.21
C HIS A 224 6.83 -0.09 -19.65
N HIS A 225 6.12 -0.80 -20.53
CA HIS A 225 5.04 -1.73 -20.14
C HIS A 225 5.49 -2.82 -19.15
N ALA A 226 6.74 -3.28 -19.26
CA ALA A 226 7.31 -4.28 -18.34
C ALA A 226 7.51 -3.76 -16.90
N SER A 227 7.39 -2.45 -16.69
CA SER A 227 7.52 -1.79 -15.39
C SER A 227 6.17 -1.39 -14.78
N PHE A 228 5.05 -1.75 -15.41
CA PHE A 228 3.72 -1.38 -14.94
C PHE A 228 3.42 -2.10 -13.63
N GLY A 229 3.10 -1.32 -12.59
CA GLY A 229 2.39 -1.84 -11.43
C GLY A 229 0.96 -2.25 -11.79
N GLU A 230 0.29 -2.96 -10.89
CA GLU A 230 -1.05 -3.53 -11.10
C GLU A 230 -2.11 -2.48 -11.48
N ASP A 231 -1.93 -1.23 -11.05
CA ASP A 231 -2.87 -0.14 -11.28
C ASP A 231 -2.56 0.70 -12.53
N VAL A 232 -1.48 0.37 -13.26
CA VAL A 232 -1.08 1.09 -14.47
C VAL A 232 -1.58 0.39 -15.72
N PHE A 233 -2.19 1.15 -16.63
CA PHE A 233 -2.62 0.66 -17.94
C PHE A 233 -2.20 1.61 -19.05
N LEU A 234 -2.10 1.06 -20.27
CA LEU A 234 -1.78 1.86 -21.45
C LEU A 234 -3.06 2.44 -22.06
N ALA A 235 -3.12 3.77 -22.18
CA ALA A 235 -4.21 4.46 -22.87
C ALA A 235 -3.66 5.60 -23.71
N GLN A 236 -4.06 5.65 -24.99
CA GLN A 236 -3.61 6.67 -25.95
C GLN A 236 -2.07 6.79 -26.05
N GLY A 237 -1.36 5.66 -25.91
CA GLY A 237 0.11 5.63 -25.97
C GLY A 237 0.81 6.14 -24.70
N GLN A 238 0.07 6.44 -23.64
CA GLN A 238 0.59 6.88 -22.35
C GLN A 238 0.27 5.86 -21.27
N ALA A 239 1.21 5.64 -20.34
CA ALA A 239 0.92 4.91 -19.12
C ALA A 239 0.05 5.78 -18.21
N LYS A 240 -1.12 5.28 -17.83
CA LYS A 240 -2.09 6.00 -17.00
C LYS A 240 -2.53 5.16 -15.82
N ILE A 241 -2.96 5.84 -14.77
CA ILE A 241 -3.62 5.24 -13.60
C ILE A 241 -5.02 5.83 -13.50
N ARG A 242 -5.99 4.99 -13.13
CA ARG A 242 -7.37 5.40 -12.83
C ARG A 242 -7.53 5.49 -11.32
N ILE A 243 -7.67 6.71 -10.81
CA ILE A 243 -7.88 7.00 -9.39
C ILE A 243 -9.38 7.17 -9.15
N ASP A 244 -10.01 6.18 -8.52
CA ASP A 244 -11.46 6.10 -8.32
C ASP A 244 -11.90 6.02 -6.85
N ALA A 245 -10.95 5.85 -5.93
CA ALA A 245 -11.16 5.84 -4.50
C ALA A 245 -9.86 6.23 -3.75
N PRO A 246 -9.95 6.71 -2.51
CA PRO A 246 -8.78 6.80 -1.65
C PRO A 246 -8.26 5.40 -1.30
N ARG A 247 -7.06 5.06 -1.78
CA ARG A 247 -6.38 3.79 -1.48
C ARG A 247 -4.90 3.85 -1.89
N LEU A 248 -4.19 2.78 -1.58
CA LEU A 248 -2.89 2.49 -2.17
C LEU A 248 -3.06 2.05 -3.63
N TYR A 249 -2.22 2.61 -4.50
CA TYR A 249 -2.10 2.27 -5.92
C TYR A 249 -0.67 1.81 -6.21
N THR A 250 -0.50 0.67 -6.87
CA THR A 250 0.82 0.15 -7.26
C THR A 250 1.19 0.67 -8.65
N LEU A 251 2.21 1.53 -8.69
CA LEU A 251 2.59 2.32 -9.86
C LEU A 251 3.70 1.65 -10.67
N ILE A 252 4.72 1.13 -9.97
CA ILE A 252 5.91 0.56 -10.60
C ILE A 252 6.17 -0.83 -10.03
N GLN A 253 6.54 -1.75 -10.90
CA GLN A 253 7.08 -3.06 -10.54
C GLN A 253 8.28 -3.38 -11.43
N HIS A 254 9.46 -3.57 -10.85
CA HIS A 254 10.69 -3.98 -11.54
C HIS A 254 11.14 -5.36 -11.06
N PRO A 255 11.89 -6.10 -11.88
CA PRO A 255 12.47 -7.39 -11.47
C PRO A 255 13.65 -7.24 -10.50
N ASP A 256 14.23 -6.06 -10.41
CA ASP A 256 15.39 -5.71 -9.59
C ASP A 256 15.24 -4.32 -8.95
N VAL A 257 15.99 -4.06 -7.88
CA VAL A 257 16.01 -2.75 -7.23
C VAL A 257 16.77 -1.77 -8.13
N GLN A 258 16.12 -0.69 -8.52
CA GLN A 258 16.69 0.31 -9.42
C GLN A 258 16.63 1.72 -8.82
N LYS A 259 17.59 2.57 -9.24
CA LYS A 259 17.55 4.01 -9.00
C LYS A 259 16.97 4.70 -10.21
N LYS A 260 15.85 5.40 -10.02
CA LYS A 260 15.01 5.96 -11.07
C LYS A 260 14.35 7.25 -10.60
N GLU A 261 13.78 8.01 -11.52
CA GLU A 261 12.92 9.14 -11.20
C GLU A 261 11.50 8.87 -11.72
N LEU A 262 10.53 8.89 -10.82
CA LEU A 262 9.10 8.80 -11.15
C LEU A 262 8.53 10.22 -11.29
N CYS A 263 7.70 10.44 -12.31
CA CYS A 263 6.90 11.65 -12.41
C CYS A 263 5.44 11.30 -12.71
N LEU A 264 4.54 11.85 -11.88
CA LEU A 264 3.10 11.82 -12.02
C LEU A 264 2.62 13.17 -12.54
N THR A 265 1.90 13.18 -13.66
CA THR A 265 1.26 14.39 -14.21
C THR A 265 -0.24 14.31 -13.99
N ILE A 266 -0.79 15.34 -13.36
CA ILE A 266 -2.18 15.42 -12.92
C ILE A 266 -2.82 16.65 -13.55
N ASN A 267 -4.01 16.47 -14.13
CA ASN A 267 -4.78 17.52 -14.81
C ASN A 267 -6.20 17.64 -14.24
N ASP A 268 -6.39 17.33 -12.96
CA ASP A 268 -7.68 17.32 -12.28
C ASP A 268 -7.57 18.00 -10.90
N PRO A 269 -7.99 19.27 -10.78
CA PRO A 269 -8.05 19.96 -9.51
C PRO A 269 -8.90 19.21 -8.48
N GLY A 270 -8.41 19.16 -7.25
CA GLY A 270 -9.01 18.43 -6.16
C GLY A 270 -8.39 17.05 -5.94
N PHE A 271 -7.58 16.52 -6.86
CA PHE A 271 -6.77 15.32 -6.62
C PHE A 271 -5.92 15.46 -5.36
N SER A 272 -5.80 14.40 -4.58
CA SER A 272 -5.01 14.40 -3.33
C SER A 272 -3.98 13.27 -3.27
N PHE A 273 -2.78 13.64 -2.84
CA PHE A 273 -1.65 12.76 -2.54
C PHE A 273 -1.41 12.71 -1.03
N TYR A 274 -1.04 11.53 -0.51
CA TYR A 274 -0.79 11.33 0.93
C TYR A 274 0.59 10.77 1.21
N ALA A 275 0.99 9.69 0.52
CA ALA A 275 2.27 9.04 0.77
C ALA A 275 2.78 8.23 -0.43
N PHE A 276 4.08 7.99 -0.47
CA PHE A 276 4.72 6.95 -1.30
C PHE A 276 5.32 5.85 -0.43
N SER A 277 5.14 4.60 -0.83
CA SER A 277 5.77 3.42 -0.22
C SER A 277 6.54 2.60 -1.25
N PHE A 278 7.52 1.83 -0.76
CA PHE A 278 8.54 1.19 -1.59
C PHE A 278 8.76 -0.27 -1.18
N GLY A 279 8.96 -1.14 -2.16
CA GLY A 279 9.33 -2.54 -1.94
C GLY A 279 10.64 -2.91 -2.63
N SER A 280 11.34 -3.89 -2.09
CA SER A 280 12.64 -4.39 -2.60
C SER A 280 12.86 -5.89 -2.46
N CYS A 281 11.91 -6.61 -1.87
CA CYS A 281 12.03 -8.04 -1.69
C CYS A 281 11.82 -8.72 -3.03
N LEU A 282 12.83 -9.48 -3.47
CA LEU A 282 12.83 -10.13 -4.78
C LEU A 282 13.24 -11.59 -4.60
N ALA A 283 12.56 -12.50 -5.31
CA ALA A 283 12.96 -13.89 -5.36
C ALA A 283 14.35 -14.01 -6.00
N THR A 284 15.23 -14.84 -5.45
CA THR A 284 16.47 -15.18 -6.13
C THR A 284 16.14 -16.03 -7.35
N SER A 285 16.40 -15.52 -8.56
CA SER A 285 16.28 -16.31 -9.78
C SER A 285 17.20 -17.53 -9.68
N ARG A 286 16.64 -18.74 -9.60
CA ARG A 286 17.40 -19.98 -9.84
C ARG A 286 17.61 -20.16 -11.35
N ASP A 287 18.28 -19.21 -11.99
CA ASP A 287 18.86 -19.41 -13.31
C ASP A 287 20.36 -19.62 -13.15
N ASN A 288 20.73 -20.83 -12.67
CA ASN A 288 22.09 -21.33 -12.83
C ASN A 288 22.21 -22.85 -12.61
N GLN A 289 21.32 -23.68 -13.15
CA GLN A 289 21.58 -25.13 -13.31
C GLN A 289 20.86 -25.69 -14.54
N THR A 290 21.45 -25.48 -15.73
CA THR A 290 21.58 -26.51 -16.79
C THR A 290 22.40 -25.93 -17.94
N LYS A 291 23.73 -25.99 -17.80
CA LYS A 291 24.69 -26.09 -18.91
C LYS A 291 25.91 -26.84 -18.40
N GLU A 292 25.79 -28.16 -18.34
CA GLU A 292 26.88 -29.10 -18.62
C GLU A 292 26.32 -30.22 -19.50
#